data_AF-A0A151LF47-F1
#
_entry.id   AF-A0A151LF47-F1
#
_cell.length_a   1.000
_cell.length_b   1.000
_cell.length_c   1.000
_cell.angle_alpha   90.00
_cell.angle_beta   90.00
_cell.angle_gamma   90.00
#
_symmetry.space_group_name_H-M   'P 1'
#
loop_
_entity.id
_entity.type
_entity.pdbx_description
1 polymer ?
#
loop_
_entity_poly.entity_id
_entity_poly.type
_entity_poly.pdbx_seq_one_letter_code
_entity_poly.pdbx_strand_id
1 'polypeptide(L)'
;MLDSDAEVPQEVLAEYEKLLKRSYTENFDDLYKTDLLKVIGKDGYGSHIVLLIPCFIVASGADPEKTLRYAILTLDPIVKENYVLILCETHTNWLTDAVYAYAKQ
;
A
#
# COMPACT_ATOMS: atom_id res chain seq x y z
N MET A 1 -9.32 9.63 19.82
CA MET A 1 -9.55 10.47 18.63
C MET A 1 -8.17 10.90 18.17
N LEU A 2 -7.67 10.30 17.09
CA LEU A 2 -6.51 10.84 16.39
C LEU A 2 -7.05 12.01 15.56
N ASP A 3 -6.44 13.19 15.70
CA ASP A 3 -6.84 14.39 14.95
C ASP A 3 -6.73 14.11 13.45
N SER A 4 -7.87 13.78 12.85
CA SER A 4 -8.08 13.57 11.41
C SER A 4 -8.18 14.90 10.65
N ASP A 5 -8.01 16.03 11.33
CA ASP A 5 -8.31 17.37 10.83
C ASP A 5 -7.07 18.14 10.34
N ALA A 6 -5.89 17.51 10.34
CA ALA A 6 -4.74 18.09 9.66
C ALA A 6 -4.96 18.02 8.14
N GLU A 7 -5.32 19.15 7.52
CA GLU A 7 -5.38 19.26 6.06
C GLU A 7 -4.04 18.78 5.46
N VAL A 8 -4.11 17.76 4.61
CA VAL A 8 -2.94 17.27 3.87
C VAL A 8 -2.43 18.40 2.96
N PRO A 9 -1.14 18.77 3.02
CA PRO A 9 -0.61 19.85 2.19
C PRO A 9 -0.89 19.63 0.70
N GLN A 10 -1.25 20.71 -0.02
CA GLN A 10 -1.64 20.63 -1.44
C GLN A 10 -0.55 20.04 -2.34
N GLU A 11 0.73 20.25 -2.00
CA GLU A 11 1.87 19.67 -2.71
C GLU A 11 1.89 18.13 -2.62
N VAL A 12 1.57 17.59 -1.44
CA VAL A 12 1.49 16.14 -1.19
C VAL A 12 0.33 15.52 -1.97
N LEU A 13 -0.81 16.21 -2.03
CA LEU A 13 -1.95 15.77 -2.84
C LEU A 13 -1.62 15.75 -4.35
N ALA A 14 -0.92 16.77 -4.84
CA ALA A 14 -0.49 16.84 -6.23
C ALA A 14 0.52 15.73 -6.59
N GLU A 15 1.43 15.40 -5.66
CA GLU A 15 2.36 14.29 -5.83
C GLU A 15 1.65 12.93 -5.80
N TYR A 16 0.70 12.73 -4.88
CA TYR A 16 -0.15 11.53 -4.84
C TYR A 16 -0.90 11.34 -6.16
N GLU A 17 -1.56 12.38 -6.68
CA GLU A 17 -2.26 12.31 -7.96
C GLU A 17 -1.35 11.93 -9.13
N LYS A 18 -0.11 12.43 -9.12
CA LYS A 18 0.90 12.08 -10.14
C LYS A 18 1.27 10.61 -10.06
N LEU A 19 1.46 10.08 -8.85
CA LEU A 19 1.76 8.67 -8.62
C LEU A 19 0.59 7.77 -9.03
N LEU A 20 -0.64 8.15 -8.69
CA LEU A 20 -1.87 7.44 -9.06
C LEU A 20 -2.07 7.42 -10.59
N LYS A 21 -1.90 8.56 -11.27
CA LYS A 21 -1.96 8.61 -12.74
C LYS A 21 -0.94 7.67 -13.39
N ARG A 22 0.27 7.60 -12.84
CA ARG A 22 1.31 6.69 -13.31
C ARG A 22 0.96 5.22 -13.06
N SER A 23 0.38 4.90 -11.91
CA SER A 23 0.03 3.51 -11.56
C SER A 23 -1.01 2.93 -12.50
N TYR A 24 -1.96 3.72 -12.99
CA TYR A 24 -2.95 3.26 -13.98
C TYR A 24 -2.35 2.75 -15.31
N THR A 25 -1.13 3.16 -15.64
CA THR A 25 -0.46 2.80 -16.91
C THR A 25 0.65 1.75 -16.76
N GLU A 26 0.94 1.32 -15.54
CA GLU A 26 2.07 0.44 -15.24
C GLU A 26 1.64 -1.02 -15.13
N ASN A 27 2.52 -1.95 -15.52
CA ASN A 27 2.27 -3.38 -15.39
C ASN A 27 2.68 -3.88 -13.99
N PHE A 28 1.70 -4.43 -13.26
CA PHE A 28 1.87 -5.02 -11.93
C PHE A 28 1.56 -6.53 -11.87
N ASP A 29 1.56 -7.25 -13.00
CA ASP A 29 1.17 -8.66 -13.09
C ASP A 29 1.94 -9.56 -12.12
N ASP A 30 3.21 -9.27 -11.87
CA ASP A 30 4.04 -10.04 -10.94
C ASP A 30 3.70 -9.77 -9.48
N LEU A 31 3.30 -8.54 -9.15
CA LEU A 31 2.86 -8.16 -7.80
C LEU A 31 1.44 -8.66 -7.49
N TYR A 32 0.56 -8.74 -8.50
CA TYR A 32 -0.76 -9.35 -8.30
C TYR A 32 -0.70 -10.83 -7.92
N LYS A 33 0.41 -11.52 -8.21
CA LYS A 33 0.61 -12.93 -7.85
C LYS A 33 1.19 -13.13 -6.45
N THR A 34 1.72 -12.09 -5.81
CA THR A 34 2.52 -12.23 -4.58
C THR A 34 1.72 -12.10 -3.30
N ASP A 35 0.40 -11.90 -3.37
CA ASP A 35 -0.47 -11.69 -2.20
C ASP A 35 0.01 -10.57 -1.25
N LEU A 36 0.88 -9.69 -1.74
CA LEU A 36 1.52 -8.64 -0.97
C LEU A 36 0.50 -7.72 -0.32
N LEU A 37 -0.50 -7.27 -1.08
CA LEU A 37 -1.52 -6.35 -0.61
C LEU A 37 -2.88 -6.76 -1.16
N LYS A 38 -3.88 -6.89 -0.29
CA LYS A 38 -5.24 -7.28 -0.70
C LYS A 38 -6.31 -6.64 0.17
N VAL A 39 -7.43 -6.30 -0.45
CA VAL A 39 -8.69 -6.05 0.26
C VAL A 39 -9.42 -7.38 0.42
N ILE A 40 -9.64 -7.82 1.66
CA ILE A 40 -10.16 -9.17 1.96
C ILE A 40 -11.62 -9.20 2.41
N GLY A 41 -12.27 -8.04 2.50
CA GLY A 41 -13.68 -7.94 2.88
C GLY A 41 -13.93 -6.70 3.73
N LYS A 42 -15.01 -6.74 4.52
CA LYS A 42 -15.37 -5.71 5.50
C LYS A 42 -15.44 -6.30 6.92
N ASP A 43 -15.09 -5.50 7.92
CA ASP A 43 -15.24 -5.86 9.33
C ASP A 43 -16.71 -5.75 9.79
N GLY A 44 -16.96 -6.07 11.08
CA GLY A 44 -18.29 -5.95 11.68
C GLY A 44 -18.86 -4.52 11.75
N TYR A 45 -18.03 -3.51 11.45
CA TYR A 45 -18.39 -2.10 11.42
C TYR A 45 -18.55 -1.56 9.99
N GLY A 46 -18.31 -2.38 8.97
CA GLY A 46 -18.40 -2.00 7.55
C GLY A 46 -17.14 -1.35 6.98
N SER A 47 -16.04 -1.31 7.74
CA SER A 47 -14.73 -0.84 7.26
C SER A 47 -14.08 -1.91 6.39
N HIS A 48 -13.43 -1.53 5.28
CA HIS A 48 -12.66 -2.47 4.47
C HIS A 48 -11.49 -3.05 5.27
N ILE A 49 -11.20 -4.33 5.11
CA ILE A 49 -10.04 -4.98 5.71
C ILE A 49 -8.96 -5.10 4.63
N VAL A 50 -7.83 -4.43 4.87
CA VAL A 50 -6.65 -4.45 4.00
C VAL A 50 -5.59 -5.30 4.65
N LEU A 51 -5.09 -6.31 3.96
CA LEU A 51 -3.99 -7.15 4.40
C LEU A 51 -2.72 -6.76 3.66
N LEU A 52 -1.65 -6.44 4.39
CA LEU A 52 -0.30 -6.20 3.86
C LEU A 52 0.66 -7.27 4.43
N ILE A 53 1.39 -7.96 3.55
CA ILE A 53 2.33 -9.04 3.90
C ILE A 53 3.74 -8.67 3.39
N PRO A 54 4.54 -7.91 4.17
CA PRO A 54 5.78 -7.29 3.67
C PRO A 54 6.88 -8.28 3.24
N CYS A 55 6.89 -9.51 3.75
CA CYS A 55 7.87 -10.51 3.33
C CYS A 55 7.77 -10.87 1.83
N PHE A 56 6.64 -10.57 1.19
CA PHE A 56 6.45 -10.75 -0.25
C PHE A 56 6.94 -9.59 -1.11
N ILE A 57 7.34 -8.45 -0.52
CA ILE A 57 8.01 -7.36 -1.25
C ILE A 57 9.31 -7.89 -1.87
N VAL A 58 10.13 -8.58 -1.06
CA VAL A 58 11.41 -9.15 -1.51
C VAL A 58 11.19 -10.28 -2.51
N ALA A 59 10.17 -11.11 -2.30
CA ALA A 59 9.85 -12.23 -3.18
C ALA A 59 9.43 -11.78 -4.59
N SER A 60 8.85 -10.59 -4.73
CA SER A 60 8.40 -10.06 -6.01
C SER A 60 9.54 -9.56 -6.91
N GLY A 61 10.72 -9.27 -6.34
CA GLY A 61 11.82 -8.62 -7.05
C GLY A 61 11.50 -7.19 -7.57
N ALA A 62 10.33 -6.64 -7.23
CA ALA A 62 9.93 -5.30 -7.62
C ALA A 62 10.70 -4.25 -6.82
N ASP A 63 11.02 -3.14 -7.47
CA ASP A 63 11.60 -2.00 -6.78
C ASP A 63 10.58 -1.36 -5.81
N PRO A 64 11.04 -0.68 -4.74
CA PRO A 64 10.17 -0.06 -3.75
C PRO A 64 9.17 0.94 -4.34
N GLU A 65 9.55 1.72 -5.36
CA GLU A 65 8.66 2.72 -5.93
C GLU A 65 7.53 2.08 -6.74
N LYS A 66 7.83 1.00 -7.48
CA LYS A 66 6.82 0.20 -8.18
C LYS A 66 5.87 -0.45 -7.19
N THR A 67 6.40 -0.94 -6.06
CA THR A 67 5.60 -1.51 -4.98
C THR A 67 4.67 -0.47 -4.34
N LEU A 68 5.14 0.76 -4.13
CA LEU A 68 4.31 1.87 -3.66
C LEU A 68 3.19 2.20 -4.65
N ARG A 69 3.49 2.30 -5.94
CA ARG A 69 2.47 2.58 -6.97
C ARG A 69 1.44 1.45 -7.12
N TYR A 70 1.88 0.20 -6.95
CA TYR A 70 0.97 -0.94 -6.84
C TYR A 70 0.03 -0.81 -5.64
N ALA A 71 0.55 -0.40 -4.48
CA ALA A 71 -0.26 -0.17 -3.30
C ALA A 71 -1.29 0.95 -3.49
N ILE A 72 -0.87 2.08 -4.08
CA ILE A 72 -1.74 3.19 -4.45
C ILE A 72 -2.89 2.71 -5.35
N LEU A 73 -2.58 1.99 -6.44
CA LEU A 73 -3.59 1.48 -7.36
C LEU A 73 -4.56 0.49 -6.70
N THR A 74 -4.03 -0.41 -5.86
CA THR A 74 -4.82 -1.43 -5.17
C THR A 74 -5.80 -0.82 -4.18
N LEU A 75 -5.43 0.29 -3.53
CA LEU A 75 -6.23 0.95 -2.51
C LEU A 75 -7.11 2.09 -3.06
N ASP A 76 -6.83 2.62 -4.24
CA ASP A 76 -7.58 3.73 -4.85
C ASP A 76 -9.12 3.55 -4.81
N PRO A 77 -9.69 2.34 -5.03
CA PRO A 77 -11.13 2.15 -4.95
C PRO A 77 -11.73 2.35 -3.54
N ILE A 78 -10.92 2.22 -2.49
CA ILE A 78 -11.37 2.21 -1.09
C ILE A 78 -10.73 3.30 -0.23
N VAL A 79 -9.75 4.05 -0.74
CA VAL A 79 -8.95 5.03 0.04
C VAL A 79 -9.79 6.17 0.63
N LYS A 80 -10.97 6.44 0.05
CA LYS A 80 -11.94 7.44 0.53
C LYS A 80 -12.97 6.86 1.51
N GLU A 81 -12.97 5.54 1.71
CA GLU A 81 -13.80 4.84 2.70
C GLU A 81 -12.98 4.50 3.94
N ASN A 82 -13.67 4.11 5.02
CA ASN A 82 -13.00 3.58 6.21
C ASN A 82 -12.37 2.22 5.89
N TYR A 83 -11.11 2.04 6.27
CA TYR A 83 -10.43 0.76 6.19
C TYR A 83 -9.54 0.51 7.42
N VAL A 84 -9.30 -0.76 7.70
CA VAL A 84 -8.36 -1.24 8.72
C VAL A 84 -7.23 -1.95 8.00
N LEU A 85 -5.99 -1.54 8.31
CA LEU A 85 -4.78 -2.20 7.81
C LEU A 85 -4.33 -3.28 8.79
N ILE A 86 -4.24 -4.52 8.32
CA ILE A 86 -3.61 -5.65 9.01
C ILE A 86 -2.21 -5.82 8.42
N LEU A 87 -1.20 -5.57 9.24
CA LEU A 87 0.21 -5.79 8.90
C LEU A 87 0.63 -7.20 9.35
N CYS A 88 0.87 -8.11 8.41
CA CYS A 88 1.32 -9.46 8.69
C CYS A 88 2.85 -9.52 8.70
N GLU A 89 3.45 -9.38 9.89
CA GLU A 89 4.90 -9.34 10.03
C GLU A 89 5.58 -10.71 10.06
N THR A 90 4.83 -11.81 9.93
CA THR A 90 5.40 -13.16 9.96
C THR A 90 6.44 -13.32 8.85
N HIS A 91 7.65 -13.75 9.21
CA HIS A 91 8.82 -13.86 8.33
C HIS A 91 9.30 -12.54 7.68
N THR A 92 8.78 -11.38 8.10
CA THR A 92 9.28 -10.09 7.65
C THR A 92 10.57 -9.75 8.37
N ASN A 93 11.63 -9.45 7.62
CA ASN A 93 12.89 -8.93 8.16
C ASN A 93 13.09 -7.48 7.72
N TRP A 94 12.78 -6.57 8.64
CA TRP A 94 12.93 -5.12 8.46
C TRP A 94 14.37 -4.62 8.38
N LEU A 95 15.37 -5.47 8.69
CA LEU A 95 16.78 -5.15 8.54
C LEU A 95 17.31 -5.40 7.12
N THR A 96 16.48 -5.95 6.23
CA THR A 96 16.85 -6.12 4.81
C THR A 96 16.58 -4.83 4.02
N ASP A 97 17.51 -4.46 3.15
CA ASP A 97 17.48 -3.19 2.41
C ASP A 97 16.18 -2.96 1.64
N ALA A 98 15.58 -4.01 1.09
CA ALA A 98 14.36 -3.89 0.28
C ALA A 98 13.12 -3.53 1.12
N VAL A 99 12.92 -4.16 2.28
CA VAL A 99 11.80 -3.86 3.17
C VAL A 99 12.05 -2.56 3.93
N TYR A 100 13.31 -2.31 4.33
CA TYR A 100 13.71 -1.06 4.98
C TYR A 100 13.56 0.16 4.05
N ALA A 101 13.94 0.03 2.77
CA ALA A 101 13.77 1.11 1.79
C ALA A 101 12.29 1.43 1.57
N TYR A 102 11.40 0.44 1.60
CA TYR A 102 9.96 0.65 1.56
C TYR A 102 9.45 1.37 2.83
N ALA A 103 9.97 1.03 4.01
CA ALA A 103 9.56 1.63 5.27
C ALA A 103 10.07 3.07 5.51
N LYS A 104 11.17 3.46 4.85
CA LYS A 104 11.83 4.75 5.04
C LYS A 104 11.26 5.87 4.15
N GLN A 105 10.57 5.51 3.07
CA GLN A 105 9.90 6.48 2.18
C GLN A 105 8.67 7.07 2.86
#